data_AF-A0A816L9N1-F1
#
_entry.id   AF-A0A816L9N1-F1
#
_cell.length_a   1.000
_cell.length_b   1.000
_cell.length_c   1.000
_cell.angle_alpha   90.00
_cell.angle_beta   90.00
_cell.angle_gamma   90.00
#
_symmetry.space_group_name_H-M   'P 1'
#
loop_
_entity.id
_entity.type
_entity.pdbx_description
1 polymer ?
#
loop_
_entity_poly.entity_id
_entity_poly.type
_entity_poly.pdbx_seq_one_letter_code
_entity_poly.pdbx_strand_id
1 'polypeptide(L)'
;MTNREIVVGLGCWLARLHKLTRRFCQEQPALAARARHWTTLHEGVLSGVEVDERDSKTAADPFYFGVIHGDVNPSNYYWDSTLGMPCMFDWDQLQQSWFLYDLSAPIFGVISLERYGSPIDRSIVPQANSKLYTTWLLEGYESEEGVVAVDRDALQRMVLIRRELYKRFCRKALLELPAEHPMAQFCQFVTDSFDKEEK
;
A
#
# COMPACT_ATOMS: atom_id res chain seq x y z
N MET A 1 -1.28 10.40 22.62
CA MET A 1 -1.48 9.63 21.39
C MET A 1 -0.28 8.74 21.19
N THR A 2 -0.49 7.44 21.11
CA THR A 2 0.57 6.45 20.94
C THR A 2 0.66 6.03 19.47
N ASN A 3 1.84 5.57 19.03
CA ASN A 3 2.00 5.01 17.69
C ASN A 3 1.01 3.86 17.43
N ARG A 4 0.71 3.07 18.47
CA ARG A 4 -0.26 1.98 18.38
C ARG A 4 -1.66 2.49 18.03
N GLU A 5 -2.14 3.53 18.71
CA GLU A 5 -3.48 4.11 18.45
C GLU A 5 -3.62 4.54 16.99
N ILE A 6 -2.60 5.20 16.44
CA ILE A 6 -2.60 5.65 15.04
C ILE A 6 -2.68 4.46 14.08
N VAL A 7 -1.86 3.43 14.30
CA VAL A 7 -1.77 2.26 13.40
C VAL A 7 -3.03 1.40 13.47
N VAL A 8 -3.59 1.19 14.66
CA VAL A 8 -4.88 0.50 14.82
C VAL A 8 -5.99 1.29 14.12
N GLY A 9 -6.08 2.60 14.34
CA GLY A 9 -7.11 3.42 13.69
C GLY A 9 -6.96 3.50 12.16
N LEU A 10 -5.74 3.43 11.63
CA LEU A 10 -5.49 3.29 10.20
C LEU A 10 -6.04 1.94 9.67
N GLY A 11 -5.87 0.87 10.44
CA GLY A 11 -6.46 -0.44 10.15
C GLY A 11 -7.99 -0.38 10.08
N CYS A 12 -8.63 0.22 11.09
CA CYS A 12 -10.08 0.43 11.09
C CYS A 12 -10.53 1.26 9.88
N TRP A 13 -9.77 2.31 9.52
CA TRP A 13 -10.06 3.15 8.37
C TRP A 13 -10.05 2.37 7.05
N LEU A 14 -9.00 1.57 6.81
CA LEU A 14 -8.90 0.71 5.63
C LEU A 14 -10.08 -0.25 5.53
N ALA A 15 -10.45 -0.91 6.64
CA ALA A 15 -11.58 -1.83 6.65
C ALA A 15 -12.91 -1.14 6.32
N ARG A 16 -13.15 0.06 6.89
CA ARG A 16 -14.34 0.87 6.58
C ARG A 16 -14.34 1.35 5.13
N LEU A 17 -13.20 1.81 4.62
CA LEU A 17 -13.06 2.17 3.22
C LEU A 17 -13.42 1.00 2.33
N HIS A 18 -12.82 -0.18 2.55
CA HIS A 18 -13.08 -1.37 1.72
C HIS A 18 -14.54 -1.81 1.79
N LYS A 19 -15.19 -1.72 2.96
CA LYS A 19 -16.64 -1.98 3.09
C LYS A 19 -17.46 -1.01 2.24
N LEU A 20 -17.12 0.29 2.27
CA LEU A 20 -17.79 1.32 1.49
C LEU A 20 -17.52 1.18 -0.01
N THR A 21 -16.29 0.89 -0.43
CA THR A 21 -15.96 0.78 -1.85
C THR A 21 -16.51 -0.50 -2.47
N ARG A 22 -16.62 -1.60 -1.71
CA ARG A 22 -17.39 -2.79 -2.16
C ARG A 22 -18.84 -2.43 -2.47
N ARG A 23 -19.49 -1.73 -1.53
CA ARG A 23 -20.87 -1.25 -1.71
C ARG A 23 -20.97 -0.30 -2.91
N PHE A 24 -20.05 0.65 -3.03
CA PHE A 24 -19.99 1.57 -4.17
C PHE A 24 -19.85 0.84 -5.51
N CYS A 25 -19.02 -0.21 -5.59
CA CYS A 25 -18.87 -0.99 -6.82
C CYS A 25 -20.16 -1.70 -7.23
N GLN A 26 -20.99 -2.10 -6.26
CA GLN A 26 -22.30 -2.72 -6.51
C GLN A 26 -23.36 -1.68 -6.91
N GLU A 27 -23.39 -0.54 -6.22
CA GLU A 27 -24.39 0.51 -6.43
C GLU A 27 -24.09 1.37 -7.67
N GLN A 28 -22.83 1.52 -8.04
CA GLN A 28 -22.33 2.42 -9.09
C GLN A 28 -21.30 1.74 -10.01
N PRO A 29 -21.61 0.58 -10.62
CA PRO A 29 -20.62 -0.21 -11.37
C PRO A 29 -19.99 0.56 -12.55
N ALA A 30 -20.77 1.40 -13.22
CA ALA A 30 -20.27 2.23 -14.33
C ALA A 30 -19.25 3.29 -13.87
N LEU A 31 -19.43 3.87 -12.68
CA LEU A 31 -18.46 4.81 -12.12
C LEU A 31 -17.24 4.07 -11.56
N ALA A 32 -17.44 2.94 -10.88
CA ALA A 32 -16.34 2.12 -10.37
C ALA A 32 -15.43 1.60 -11.50
N ALA A 33 -15.99 1.30 -12.68
CA ALA A 33 -15.23 0.89 -13.87
C ALA A 33 -14.33 2.00 -14.46
N ARG A 34 -14.47 3.26 -14.02
CA ARG A 34 -13.58 4.36 -14.43
C ARG A 34 -12.27 4.38 -13.64
N ALA A 35 -12.22 3.71 -12.49
CA ALA A 35 -10.97 3.55 -11.75
C ALA A 35 -9.98 2.74 -12.60
N ARG A 36 -8.73 3.20 -12.66
CA ARG A 36 -7.68 2.52 -13.43
C ARG A 36 -7.42 1.14 -12.83
N HIS A 37 -7.20 0.14 -13.66
CA HIS A 37 -6.79 -1.18 -13.19
C HIS A 37 -5.33 -1.14 -12.70
N TRP A 38 -4.98 -1.89 -11.65
CA TRP A 38 -3.65 -1.85 -11.03
C TRP A 38 -2.48 -2.08 -12.01
N THR A 39 -2.68 -2.89 -13.05
CA THR A 39 -1.68 -3.11 -14.11
C THR A 39 -1.50 -1.96 -15.09
N THR A 40 -2.36 -0.94 -15.04
CA THR A 40 -2.37 0.21 -15.96
C THR A 40 -1.97 1.52 -15.26
N LEU A 41 -1.89 1.53 -13.93
CA LEU A 41 -1.42 2.67 -13.16
C LEU A 41 0.08 2.92 -13.42
N HIS A 42 0.51 4.18 -13.29
CA HIS A 42 1.89 4.62 -13.56
C HIS A 42 2.42 4.17 -14.92
N GLU A 43 1.60 4.34 -15.97
CA GLU A 43 1.95 3.89 -17.34
C GLU A 43 2.26 2.38 -17.42
N GLY A 44 1.58 1.60 -16.58
CA GLY A 44 1.70 0.15 -16.56
C GLY A 44 3.01 -0.38 -15.98
N VAL A 45 3.59 0.31 -14.99
CA VAL A 45 4.79 -0.17 -14.26
C VAL A 45 4.63 -1.59 -13.73
N LEU A 46 3.43 -1.95 -13.28
CA LEU A 46 3.10 -3.29 -12.78
C LEU A 46 2.60 -4.25 -13.87
N SER A 47 2.57 -3.84 -15.13
CA SER A 47 2.22 -4.73 -16.24
C SER A 47 3.19 -5.91 -16.30
N GLY A 48 2.64 -7.12 -16.45
CA GLY A 48 3.40 -8.36 -16.52
C GLY A 48 4.07 -8.79 -15.21
N VAL A 49 3.77 -8.15 -14.06
CA VAL A 49 4.11 -8.74 -12.76
C VAL A 49 3.30 -10.01 -12.58
N GLU A 50 3.98 -11.13 -12.30
CA GLU A 50 3.31 -12.40 -12.01
C GLU A 50 2.55 -12.31 -10.69
N VAL A 51 1.33 -12.81 -10.71
CA VAL A 51 0.47 -12.92 -9.53
C VAL A 51 0.25 -14.39 -9.27
N ASP A 52 0.36 -14.79 -8.00
CA ASP A 52 0.08 -16.17 -7.59
C ASP A 52 -1.31 -16.61 -8.07
N GLU A 53 -1.43 -17.86 -8.53
CA GLU A 53 -2.67 -18.37 -9.12
C GLU A 53 -3.85 -18.25 -8.13
N ARG A 54 -3.59 -18.39 -6.82
CA ARG A 54 -4.60 -18.26 -5.77
C ARG A 54 -5.17 -16.85 -5.72
N ASP A 55 -4.33 -15.82 -5.86
CA ASP A 55 -4.77 -14.42 -5.81
C ASP A 55 -5.36 -13.98 -7.15
N SER A 56 -4.83 -14.50 -8.27
CA SER A 56 -5.37 -14.23 -9.60
C SER A 56 -6.84 -14.64 -9.71
N LYS A 57 -7.22 -15.77 -9.10
CA LYS A 57 -8.60 -16.26 -9.07
C LYS A 57 -9.55 -15.33 -8.28
N THR A 58 -9.06 -14.56 -7.32
CA THR A 58 -9.88 -13.66 -6.52
C THR A 58 -10.10 -12.28 -7.15
N ALA A 59 -9.41 -11.96 -8.25
CA ALA A 59 -9.55 -10.68 -8.95
C ALA A 59 -10.97 -10.44 -9.53
N ALA A 60 -11.72 -11.52 -9.78
CA ALA A 60 -13.11 -11.43 -10.25
C ALA A 60 -14.13 -11.37 -9.12
N ASP A 61 -13.71 -11.54 -7.86
CA ASP A 61 -14.60 -11.59 -6.71
C ASP A 61 -14.66 -10.22 -6.00
N PRO A 62 -15.84 -9.56 -5.96
CA PRO A 62 -16.00 -8.25 -5.34
C PRO A 62 -15.75 -8.25 -3.82
N PHE A 63 -15.63 -9.41 -3.19
CA PHE A 63 -15.22 -9.52 -1.79
C PHE A 63 -13.72 -9.24 -1.59
N TYR A 64 -12.89 -9.57 -2.58
CA TYR A 64 -11.44 -9.48 -2.51
C TYR A 64 -10.85 -8.34 -3.36
N PHE A 65 -11.54 -7.97 -4.44
CA PHE A 65 -11.06 -7.04 -5.45
C PHE A 65 -12.08 -5.92 -5.72
N GLY A 66 -11.61 -4.68 -5.76
CA GLY A 66 -12.48 -3.52 -5.97
C GLY A 66 -11.71 -2.21 -6.00
N VAL A 67 -12.41 -1.09 -5.80
CA VAL A 67 -11.78 0.22 -5.72
C VAL A 67 -11.07 0.40 -4.38
N ILE A 68 -9.81 0.83 -4.43
CA ILE A 68 -8.95 1.08 -3.27
C ILE A 68 -8.32 2.48 -3.35
N HIS A 69 -7.73 2.96 -2.24
CA HIS A 69 -6.97 4.21 -2.27
C HIS A 69 -5.68 4.05 -3.08
N GLY A 70 -4.97 2.94 -2.92
CA GLY A 70 -3.81 2.58 -3.73
C GLY A 70 -2.46 3.05 -3.19
N ASP A 71 -2.46 4.08 -2.33
CA ASP A 71 -1.25 4.73 -1.81
C ASP A 71 -1.42 5.24 -0.37
N VAL A 72 -1.77 4.34 0.54
CA VAL A 72 -1.98 4.68 1.95
C VAL A 72 -0.64 4.80 2.68
N ASN A 73 -0.05 6.00 2.65
CA ASN A 73 1.23 6.32 3.30
C ASN A 73 1.08 7.46 4.33
N PRO A 74 1.99 7.59 5.31
CA PRO A 74 1.95 8.67 6.31
C PRO A 74 1.98 10.11 5.75
N SER A 75 2.38 10.29 4.49
CA SER A 75 2.32 11.59 3.81
C SER A 75 0.92 11.96 3.30
N ASN A 76 0.00 11.00 3.22
CA ASN A 76 -1.30 11.13 2.55
C ASN A 76 -2.47 11.21 3.54
N TYR A 77 -2.16 11.40 4.83
CA TYR A 77 -3.15 11.73 5.85
C TYR A 77 -2.59 12.60 6.96
N TYR A 78 -3.49 13.29 7.64
CA TYR A 78 -3.27 13.75 9.00
C TYR A 78 -4.17 12.96 9.95
N TRP A 79 -3.75 12.85 11.20
CA TRP A 79 -4.54 12.17 12.22
C TRP A 79 -5.54 13.12 12.87
N ASP A 80 -6.82 12.73 12.92
CA ASP A 80 -7.84 13.44 13.68
C ASP A 80 -8.08 12.74 15.02
N SER A 81 -7.59 13.34 16.10
CA SER A 81 -7.74 12.81 17.46
C SER A 81 -9.18 12.82 17.97
N THR A 82 -10.05 13.67 17.42
CA THR A 82 -11.47 13.73 17.81
C THR A 82 -12.25 12.56 17.24
N LEU A 83 -11.84 12.08 16.06
CA LEU A 83 -12.41 10.91 15.40
C LEU A 83 -11.70 9.60 15.77
N GLY A 84 -10.45 9.70 16.25
CA GLY A 84 -9.60 8.53 16.48
C GLY A 84 -9.23 7.80 15.19
N MET A 85 -9.14 8.54 14.07
CA MET A 85 -8.96 8.00 12.72
C MET A 85 -8.17 8.98 11.84
N PRO A 86 -7.54 8.50 10.76
CA PRO A 86 -6.89 9.37 9.80
C PRO A 86 -7.90 10.05 8.87
N CYS A 87 -7.59 11.29 8.48
CA CYS A 87 -8.25 12.02 7.40
C CYS A 87 -7.37 11.91 6.15
N MET A 88 -7.78 11.05 5.21
CA MET A 88 -7.04 10.79 3.97
C MET A 88 -7.26 11.86 2.90
N PHE A 89 -6.19 12.15 2.18
CA PHE A 89 -6.16 12.97 0.98
C PHE A 89 -5.23 12.30 -0.05
N ASP A 90 -5.03 12.94 -1.20
CA ASP A 90 -4.18 12.43 -2.29
C ASP A 90 -4.68 11.11 -2.93
N TRP A 91 -5.86 11.21 -3.56
CA TRP A 91 -6.54 10.08 -4.21
C TRP A 91 -6.11 9.87 -5.67
N ASP A 92 -5.00 10.45 -6.11
CA ASP A 92 -4.57 10.41 -7.52
C ASP A 92 -4.17 8.99 -7.99
N GLN A 93 -3.79 8.12 -7.05
CA GLN A 93 -3.49 6.69 -7.25
C GLN A 93 -4.67 5.74 -7.01
N LEU A 94 -5.89 6.27 -6.87
CA LEU A 94 -7.10 5.45 -6.80
C LEU A 94 -7.16 4.48 -7.98
N GLN A 95 -7.42 3.21 -7.66
CA GLN A 95 -7.34 2.12 -8.62
C GLN A 95 -8.25 0.95 -8.26
N GLN A 96 -8.46 0.05 -9.21
CA GLN A 96 -9.02 -1.28 -8.98
C GLN A 96 -7.89 -2.26 -8.66
N SER A 97 -7.92 -2.86 -7.48
CA SER A 97 -6.94 -3.86 -7.03
C SER A 97 -7.52 -4.72 -5.89
N TRP A 98 -6.71 -5.65 -5.38
CA TRP A 98 -7.04 -6.41 -4.17
C TRP A 98 -7.04 -5.51 -2.94
N PHE A 99 -7.99 -5.69 -2.03
CA PHE A 99 -8.01 -4.97 -0.75
C PHE A 99 -6.75 -5.21 0.10
N LEU A 100 -6.16 -6.41 -0.01
CA LEU A 100 -4.87 -6.72 0.63
C LEU A 100 -3.70 -5.94 0.02
N TYR A 101 -3.80 -5.53 -1.25
CA TYR A 101 -2.81 -4.65 -1.87
C TYR A 101 -2.86 -3.22 -1.30
N ASP A 102 -4.03 -2.74 -0.85
CA ASP A 102 -4.12 -1.44 -0.17
C ASP A 102 -3.45 -1.51 1.22
N LEU A 103 -3.70 -2.58 1.98
CA LEU A 103 -3.01 -2.87 3.25
C LEU A 103 -1.50 -2.99 3.09
N SER A 104 -1.02 -3.47 1.94
CA SER A 104 0.42 -3.63 1.69
C SER A 104 1.18 -2.30 1.64
N ALA A 105 0.53 -1.18 1.30
CA ALA A 105 1.20 0.11 1.13
C ALA A 105 1.84 0.62 2.44
N PRO A 106 1.10 0.80 3.55
CA PRO A 106 1.70 1.26 4.79
C PRO A 106 2.66 0.22 5.40
N ILE A 107 2.39 -1.08 5.20
CA ILE A 107 3.27 -2.17 5.66
C ILE A 107 4.63 -2.09 4.97
N PHE A 108 4.65 -1.93 3.64
CA PHE A 108 5.88 -1.88 2.87
C PHE A 108 6.73 -0.65 3.21
N GLY A 109 6.11 0.47 3.56
CA GLY A 109 6.81 1.64 4.08
C GLY A 109 7.65 1.31 5.32
N VAL A 110 7.06 0.60 6.29
CA VAL A 110 7.78 0.20 7.52
C VAL A 110 8.83 -0.89 7.24
N ILE A 111 8.55 -1.83 6.34
CA ILE A 111 9.55 -2.81 5.89
C ILE A 111 10.76 -2.10 5.28
N SER A 112 10.53 -1.08 4.47
CA SER A 112 11.60 -0.32 3.82
C SER A 112 12.46 0.42 4.85
N LEU A 113 11.84 1.06 5.85
CA LEU A 113 12.56 1.72 6.95
C LEU A 113 13.37 0.74 7.79
N GLU A 114 12.79 -0.42 8.12
CA GLU A 114 13.45 -1.46 8.93
C GLU A 114 14.66 -2.05 8.21
N ARG A 115 14.54 -2.30 6.90
CA ARG A 115 15.60 -2.96 6.12
C ARG A 115 16.67 -2.02 5.59
N TYR A 116 16.26 -0.86 5.09
CA TYR A 116 17.13 0.02 4.31
C TYR A 116 17.43 1.34 5.02
N GLY A 117 16.63 1.70 6.04
CA GLY A 117 16.73 2.98 6.73
C GLY A 117 15.87 4.07 6.08
N SER A 118 16.06 5.30 6.54
CA SER A 118 15.34 6.48 6.05
C SER A 118 15.83 6.86 4.65
N PRO A 119 14.95 6.98 3.64
CA PRO A 119 15.35 7.37 2.30
C PRO A 119 15.68 8.87 2.18
N ILE A 120 15.41 9.66 3.23
CA ILE A 120 15.64 11.12 3.26
C ILE A 120 17.08 11.43 3.68
N ASP A 121 17.50 10.89 4.83
CA ASP A 121 18.80 11.19 5.45
C ASP A 121 19.73 9.96 5.53
N ARG A 122 19.29 8.80 5.02
CA ARG A 122 20.04 7.54 4.96
C ARG A 122 20.41 6.97 6.33
N SER A 123 19.75 7.46 7.39
CA SER A 123 19.96 6.97 8.74
C SER A 123 19.28 5.62 8.95
N ILE A 124 19.84 4.80 9.84
CA ILE A 124 19.16 3.60 10.32
C ILE A 124 17.96 3.99 11.19
N VAL A 125 16.89 3.20 11.13
CA VAL A 125 15.66 3.46 11.90
C VAL A 125 15.44 2.28 12.85
N PRO A 126 16.16 2.20 13.99
CA PRO A 126 16.14 1.03 14.88
C PRO A 126 14.77 0.75 15.51
N GLN A 127 13.88 1.73 15.54
CA GLN A 127 12.51 1.62 16.01
C GLN A 127 11.52 1.08 14.96
N ALA A 128 11.91 0.99 13.68
CA ALA A 128 11.07 0.43 12.65
C ALA A 128 10.91 -1.08 12.88
N ASN A 129 9.66 -1.53 13.02
CA ASN A 129 9.33 -2.93 13.28
C ASN A 129 8.08 -3.28 12.48
N SER A 130 8.29 -3.79 11.27
CA SER A 130 7.23 -4.16 10.33
C SER A 130 6.30 -5.23 10.88
N LYS A 131 6.82 -6.19 11.67
CA LYS A 131 6.01 -7.26 12.27
C LYS A 131 5.02 -6.71 13.31
N LEU A 132 5.49 -5.83 14.20
CA LEU A 132 4.65 -5.20 15.21
C LEU A 132 3.65 -4.24 14.57
N TYR A 133 4.11 -3.44 13.61
CA TYR A 133 3.25 -2.54 12.84
C TYR A 133 2.12 -3.31 12.13
N THR A 134 2.45 -4.39 11.44
CA THR A 134 1.49 -5.24 10.74
C THR A 134 0.50 -5.85 11.72
N THR A 135 0.96 -6.30 12.89
CA THR A 135 0.07 -6.81 13.95
C THR A 135 -0.97 -5.76 14.37
N TRP A 136 -0.54 -4.52 14.64
CA TRP A 136 -1.46 -3.46 15.05
C TRP A 136 -2.40 -3.02 13.92
N LEU A 137 -1.91 -2.95 12.67
CA LEU A 137 -2.73 -2.57 11.53
C LEU A 137 -3.85 -3.60 11.32
N LEU A 138 -3.50 -4.89 11.40
CA LEU A 138 -4.46 -5.98 11.23
C LEU A 138 -5.41 -6.11 12.41
N GLU A 139 -4.96 -5.81 13.64
CA GLU A 139 -5.86 -5.69 14.80
C GLU A 139 -6.99 -4.69 14.53
N GLY A 140 -6.66 -3.51 14.01
CA GLY A 140 -7.67 -2.52 13.64
C GLY A 140 -8.55 -2.97 12.48
N TYR A 141 -7.95 -3.51 11.41
CA TYR A 141 -8.66 -3.95 10.22
C TYR A 141 -9.67 -5.08 10.52
N GLU A 142 -9.26 -6.07 11.32
CA GLU A 142 -10.06 -7.25 11.67
C GLU A 142 -11.07 -6.99 12.79
N SER A 143 -10.97 -5.85 13.49
CA SER A 143 -11.94 -5.44 14.50
C SER A 143 -13.28 -4.95 13.92
N GLU A 144 -13.30 -4.59 12.64
CA GLU A 144 -14.49 -4.02 12.00
C GLU A 144 -15.51 -5.12 11.63
N GLU A 145 -16.79 -4.82 11.87
CA GLU A 145 -17.88 -5.78 11.68
C GLU A 145 -18.00 -6.24 10.22
N GLY A 146 -17.98 -7.57 10.05
CA GLY A 146 -18.09 -8.24 8.76
C GLY A 146 -16.76 -8.42 8.03
N VAL A 147 -15.64 -8.04 8.64
CA VAL A 147 -14.30 -8.37 8.16
C VAL A 147 -13.94 -9.78 8.62
N VAL A 148 -13.52 -10.63 7.68
CA VAL A 148 -12.93 -11.93 8.00
C VAL A 148 -11.44 -11.78 8.29
N ALA A 149 -10.90 -12.69 9.09
CA ALA A 149 -9.46 -12.72 9.36
C ALA A 149 -8.67 -12.71 8.04
N VAL A 150 -7.69 -11.81 7.95
CA VAL A 150 -6.85 -11.63 6.78
C VAL A 150 -5.90 -12.82 6.65
N ASP A 151 -5.93 -13.45 5.47
CA ASP A 151 -4.92 -14.43 5.09
C ASP A 151 -3.54 -13.76 5.05
N ARG A 152 -2.68 -14.15 6.00
CA ARG A 152 -1.34 -13.59 6.17
C ARG A 152 -0.40 -13.95 5.01
N ASP A 153 -0.58 -15.12 4.40
CA ASP A 153 0.21 -15.53 3.24
C ASP A 153 -0.21 -14.73 2.00
N ALA A 154 -1.50 -14.50 1.81
CA ALA A 154 -2.01 -13.64 0.74
C ALA A 154 -1.53 -12.20 0.90
N LEU A 155 -1.59 -11.65 2.12
CA LEU A 155 -1.06 -10.32 2.41
C LEU A 155 0.44 -10.22 2.10
N GLN A 156 1.22 -11.24 2.47
CA GLN A 156 2.65 -11.27 2.16
C GLN A 156 2.91 -11.26 0.65
N ARG A 157 2.10 -11.98 -0.16
CA ARG A 157 2.20 -11.93 -1.63
C ARG A 157 1.88 -10.53 -2.18
N MET A 158 0.91 -9.83 -1.61
CA MET A 158 0.60 -8.45 -1.98
C MET A 158 1.73 -7.46 -1.60
N VAL A 159 2.40 -7.67 -0.46
CA VAL A 159 3.61 -6.93 -0.09
C VAL A 159 4.73 -7.14 -1.11
N LEU A 160 4.88 -8.35 -1.68
CA LEU A 160 5.85 -8.59 -2.75
C LEU A 160 5.47 -7.86 -4.05
N ILE A 161 4.19 -7.79 -4.42
CA ILE A 161 3.74 -6.98 -5.56
C ILE A 161 4.03 -5.49 -5.30
N ARG A 162 3.83 -5.00 -4.06
CA ARG A 162 4.19 -3.63 -3.69
C ARG A 162 5.70 -3.36 -3.77
N ARG A 163 6.54 -4.34 -3.41
CA ARG A 163 7.98 -4.27 -3.63
C ARG A 163 8.30 -4.12 -5.12
N GLU A 164 7.64 -4.90 -5.99
CA GLU A 164 7.81 -4.79 -7.44
C GLU A 164 7.39 -3.42 -7.99
N LEU A 165 6.33 -2.80 -7.44
CA LEU A 165 5.96 -1.42 -7.77
C LEU A 165 7.15 -0.50 -7.52
N TYR A 166 7.69 -0.46 -6.30
CA TYR A 166 8.80 0.44 -5.96
C TYR A 166 10.06 0.14 -6.79
N LYS A 167 10.39 -1.13 -7.00
CA LYS A 167 11.55 -1.55 -7.81
C LYS A 167 11.47 -1.02 -9.23
N ARG A 168 10.32 -1.20 -9.88
CA ARG A 168 10.13 -0.82 -11.29
C ARG A 168 9.89 0.68 -11.44
N PHE A 169 9.08 1.27 -10.56
CA PHE A 169 8.78 2.70 -10.55
C PHE A 169 10.06 3.54 -10.34
N CYS A 170 10.87 3.22 -9.33
CA CYS A 170 12.07 4.01 -9.05
C CYS A 170 13.09 3.95 -10.19
N ARG A 171 13.28 2.76 -10.80
CA ARG A 171 14.15 2.62 -11.97
C ARG A 171 13.66 3.41 -13.16
N LYS A 172 12.35 3.42 -13.41
CA LYS A 172 11.76 4.22 -14.49
C LYS A 172 11.92 5.72 -14.21
N ALA A 173 11.61 6.17 -12.99
CA ALA A 173 11.73 7.57 -12.59
C ALA A 173 13.16 8.10 -12.74
N LEU A 174 14.19 7.29 -12.49
CA LEU A 174 15.60 7.67 -12.69
C LEU A 174 15.97 7.93 -14.16
N LEU A 175 15.21 7.39 -15.13
CA LEU A 175 15.43 7.65 -16.56
C LEU A 175 14.79 8.98 -17.00
N GLU A 176 13.81 9.46 -16.24
CA GLU A 176 12.98 10.62 -16.61
C GLU A 176 13.33 11.87 -15.80
N LEU A 177 13.84 11.70 -14.59
CA LEU A 177 14.15 12.80 -13.67
C LEU A 177 15.59 13.31 -13.83
N PRO A 178 15.80 14.63 -13.71
CA PRO A 178 17.14 15.19 -13.53
C PRO A 178 17.81 14.62 -12.27
N ALA A 179 19.13 14.41 -12.31
CA ALA A 179 19.88 13.78 -11.21
C ALA A 179 19.83 14.60 -9.90
N GLU A 180 19.71 15.91 -10.01
CA GLU A 180 19.57 16.86 -8.91
C GLU A 180 18.16 16.90 -8.29
N HIS A 181 17.17 16.29 -8.94
CA HIS A 181 15.80 16.29 -8.46
C HIS A 181 15.69 15.48 -7.15
N PRO A 182 15.03 15.97 -6.09
CA PRO A 182 14.91 15.25 -4.82
C PRO A 182 14.33 13.83 -4.97
N MET A 183 13.35 13.67 -5.86
CA MET A 183 12.78 12.35 -6.17
C MET A 183 13.80 11.41 -6.85
N ALA A 184 14.74 11.92 -7.66
CA ALA A 184 15.79 11.09 -8.25
C ALA A 184 16.72 10.54 -7.16
N GLN A 185 17.04 11.34 -6.13
CA GLN A 185 17.84 10.88 -4.99
C GLN A 185 17.12 9.79 -4.18
N PHE A 186 15.81 9.96 -3.94
CA PHE A 186 14.97 8.93 -3.33
C PHE A 186 14.96 7.64 -4.15
N CYS A 187 14.67 7.74 -5.46
CA CYS A 187 14.60 6.59 -6.35
C CYS A 187 15.95 5.89 -6.49
N GLN A 188 17.06 6.63 -6.47
CA GLN A 188 18.42 6.06 -6.48
C GLN A 188 18.66 5.26 -5.20
N PHE A 189 18.35 5.82 -4.03
CA PHE A 189 18.49 5.13 -2.76
C PHE A 189 17.70 3.82 -2.72
N VAL A 190 16.44 3.85 -3.15
CA VAL A 190 15.58 2.66 -3.21
C VAL A 190 16.15 1.63 -4.19
N THR A 191 16.57 2.06 -5.39
CA THR A 191 17.15 1.17 -6.41
C THR A 191 18.44 0.50 -5.91
N ASP A 192 19.37 1.27 -5.33
CA ASP A 192 20.62 0.76 -4.76
C ASP A 192 20.37 -0.25 -3.64
N SER A 193 19.29 -0.05 -2.87
CA SER A 193 18.92 -0.93 -1.77
C SER A 193 18.45 -2.29 -2.27
N PHE A 194 17.63 -2.33 -3.32
CA PHE A 194 17.23 -3.59 -3.96
C PHE A 194 18.39 -4.29 -4.64
N ASP A 195 19.27 -3.56 -5.32
CA ASP A 195 20.44 -4.13 -6.01
C ASP A 195 21.45 -4.77 -5.04
N LYS A 196 21.50 -4.31 -3.78
CA LYS A 196 22.31 -4.93 -2.72
C LYS A 196 21.68 -6.20 -2.15
N GLU A 197 20.35 -6.30 -2.10
CA GLU A 197 19.64 -7.49 -1.62
C GLU A 197 19.71 -8.65 -2.62
N GLU A 198 19.85 -8.35 -3.91
CA GLU A 198 19.89 -9.33 -5.01
C GLU A 198 21.30 -9.90 -5.29
N LYS A 199 22.31 -9.52 -4.48
CA LYS A 199 23.69 -10.01 -4.55
C LYS A 199 24.01 -10.96 -3.39
#